data_AF-X1H6C8-F1
#
_entry.id   AF-X1H6C8-F1
#
_cell.length_a   1.000
_cell.length_b   1.000
_cell.length_c   1.000
_cell.angle_alpha   90.00
_cell.angle_beta   90.00
_cell.angle_gamma   90.00
#
_symmetry.space_group_name_H-M   'P 1'
#
loop_
_entity.id
_entity.type
_entity.pdbx_description
1 polymer ?
#
loop_
_entity_poly.entity_id
_entity_poly.type
_entity_poly.pdbx_seq_one_letter_code
_entity_poly.pdbx_strand_id
1 'polypeptide(L)'
;SLISEVSRIYRVHLSIDPAILDAVDTTPETIELLCKQAFFLLNKSRNWGELFLFPKAISRTTKQLCGSIEIDHAKNAKRILGEIREDIENYIFPRIKQNGYETLSKEGIETNEIFNGPVLENGWIKDEALGEITSTIRTEEIGQIIANIKGVNYVDNLSFRLSEEVTELTAKKNELITFEWLNAIKDQSLVITSKGEDVYFGANSGLEVSIGARALNLEDIDSSIQIQPDLPEGSYREID
;
A
#
# COMPACT_ATOMS: atom_id res chain seq x y z
N SER A 1 -2.21 -32.11 29.03
CA SER A 1 -3.08 -30.92 28.99
C SER A 1 -2.20 -29.71 28.72
N LEU A 2 -1.93 -29.39 27.44
CA LEU A 2 -1.04 -28.29 27.04
C LEU A 2 -1.77 -26.94 26.90
N ILE A 3 -3.09 -26.93 27.13
CA ILE A 3 -3.95 -25.75 26.95
C ILE A 3 -4.01 -24.90 28.24
N SER A 4 -3.58 -25.42 29.40
CA SER A 4 -3.64 -24.69 30.68
C SER A 4 -2.58 -23.60 30.86
N GLU A 5 -1.62 -23.47 29.94
CA GLU A 5 -0.50 -22.51 30.03
C GLU A 5 -0.50 -21.43 28.92
N VAL A 6 -1.49 -21.45 28.02
CA VAL A 6 -1.63 -20.43 26.97
C VAL A 6 -2.45 -19.25 27.52
N SER A 7 -1.81 -18.09 27.62
CA SER A 7 -2.44 -16.86 28.13
C SER A 7 -3.03 -15.99 27.01
N ARG A 8 -2.50 -16.08 25.78
CA ARG A 8 -2.92 -15.24 24.65
C ARG A 8 -2.89 -16.02 23.34
N ILE A 9 -3.92 -15.83 22.52
CA ILE A 9 -4.06 -16.45 21.20
C ILE A 9 -4.25 -15.35 20.16
N TYR A 10 -3.40 -15.34 19.14
CA TYR A 10 -3.37 -14.37 18.07
C TYR A 10 -3.84 -14.98 16.76
N ARG A 11 -4.53 -14.18 15.95
CA ARG A 11 -4.82 -14.51 14.55
C ARG A 11 -4.20 -13.43 13.67
N VAL A 12 -3.39 -13.85 12.72
CA VAL A 12 -2.74 -12.97 11.75
C VAL A 12 -3.47 -13.05 10.42
N HIS A 13 -3.63 -11.89 9.81
CA HIS A 13 -4.26 -11.70 8.50
C HIS A 13 -3.24 -11.16 7.52
N LEU A 14 -3.12 -11.78 6.34
CA LEU A 14 -2.09 -11.45 5.36
C LEU A 14 -2.74 -10.82 4.12
N SER A 15 -2.35 -9.60 3.79
CA SER A 15 -2.56 -9.03 2.47
C SER A 15 -1.41 -9.47 1.58
N ILE A 16 -1.70 -10.17 0.49
CA ILE A 16 -0.69 -10.62 -0.48
C ILE A 16 -0.68 -9.62 -1.63
N ASP A 17 0.52 -9.20 -2.05
CA ASP A 17 0.69 -8.28 -3.15
C ASP A 17 0.17 -8.91 -4.46
N PRO A 18 -0.67 -8.22 -5.26
CA PRO A 18 -1.16 -8.73 -6.52
C PRO A 18 -0.04 -9.06 -7.50
N ALA A 19 1.09 -8.35 -7.49
CA ALA A 19 2.22 -8.64 -8.37
C ALA A 19 2.83 -10.02 -8.10
N ILE A 20 2.80 -10.49 -6.84
CA ILE A 20 3.23 -11.85 -6.48
C ILE A 20 2.23 -12.89 -6.99
N LEU A 21 0.93 -12.57 -6.88
CA LEU A 21 -0.17 -13.42 -7.36
C LEU A 21 -0.23 -13.49 -8.89
N ASP A 22 0.15 -12.42 -9.58
CA ASP A 22 0.18 -12.37 -11.05
C ASP A 22 1.45 -13.05 -11.61
N ALA A 23 2.56 -12.99 -10.86
CA ALA A 23 3.82 -13.63 -11.24
C ALA A 23 3.84 -15.15 -11.01
N VAL A 24 3.03 -15.64 -10.07
CA VAL A 24 2.91 -17.05 -9.73
C VAL A 24 1.47 -17.44 -9.96
N ASP A 25 1.17 -18.32 -10.92
CA ASP A 25 -0.20 -18.80 -11.20
C ASP A 25 -1.01 -18.89 -9.89
N THR A 26 -1.99 -18.00 -9.72
CA THR A 26 -2.68 -17.83 -8.44
C THR A 26 -3.52 -19.06 -8.17
N THR A 27 -2.94 -20.02 -7.45
CA THR A 27 -3.66 -21.20 -6.98
C THR A 27 -3.87 -21.14 -5.46
N PRO A 28 -4.92 -21.79 -4.95
CA PRO A 28 -5.12 -21.94 -3.50
C PRO A 28 -3.89 -22.49 -2.78
N GLU A 29 -3.11 -23.35 -3.44
CA GLU A 29 -1.89 -23.96 -2.89
C GLU A 29 -0.77 -22.92 -2.68
N THR A 30 -0.61 -21.96 -3.60
CA THR A 30 0.38 -20.88 -3.46
C THR A 30 0.05 -19.98 -2.26
N ILE A 31 -1.23 -19.65 -2.08
CA ILE A 31 -1.69 -18.85 -0.93
C ILE A 31 -1.49 -19.61 0.38
N GLU A 32 -1.77 -20.92 0.40
CA GLU A 32 -1.53 -21.78 1.56
C GLU A 32 -0.04 -21.86 1.90
N LEU A 33 0.83 -21.96 0.89
CA LEU A 33 2.28 -21.96 1.07
C LEU A 33 2.77 -20.66 1.72
N LEU A 34 2.30 -19.50 1.26
CA LEU A 34 2.65 -18.20 1.85
C LEU A 34 2.15 -18.09 3.30
N CYS A 35 0.92 -18.51 3.58
CA CYS A 35 0.40 -18.56 4.95
C CYS A 35 1.22 -19.49 5.85
N LYS A 36 1.67 -20.64 5.32
CA LYS A 36 2.51 -21.59 6.03
C LYS A 36 3.90 -21.03 6.33
N GLN A 37 4.53 -20.33 5.38
CA GLN A 37 5.80 -19.63 5.61
C GLN A 37 5.67 -18.57 6.70
N ALA A 38 4.64 -17.72 6.61
CA ALA A 38 4.36 -16.72 7.65
C ALA A 38 4.11 -17.38 9.02
N PHE A 39 3.38 -18.49 9.06
CA PHE A 39 3.13 -19.24 10.29
C PHE A 39 4.43 -19.74 10.94
N PHE A 40 5.38 -20.26 10.16
CA PHE A 40 6.68 -20.68 10.68
C PHE A 40 7.49 -19.50 11.21
N LEU A 41 7.50 -18.37 10.50
CA LEU A 41 8.21 -17.16 10.94
C LEU A 41 7.63 -16.62 12.26
N LEU A 42 6.31 -16.53 12.38
CA LEU A 42 5.64 -16.08 13.60
C LEU A 42 5.96 -17.00 14.80
N ASN A 43 5.97 -18.32 14.59
CA ASN A 43 6.24 -19.27 15.68
C ASN A 43 7.73 -19.36 16.04
N LYS A 44 8.66 -18.99 15.14
CA LYS A 44 10.09 -18.89 15.45
C LYS A 44 10.38 -17.76 16.46
N SER A 45 9.58 -16.69 16.42
CA SER A 45 9.76 -15.48 17.23
C SER A 45 8.68 -15.30 18.31
N ARG A 46 7.93 -16.35 18.65
CA ARG A 46 6.80 -16.29 19.58
C ARG A 46 7.25 -16.24 21.05
N ASN A 47 6.65 -15.35 21.83
CA ASN A 47 6.88 -15.29 23.27
C ASN A 47 6.28 -16.49 24.02
N TRP A 48 6.78 -16.73 25.23
CA TRP A 48 6.23 -17.78 26.10
C TRP A 48 4.78 -17.49 26.50
N GLY A 49 3.95 -18.53 26.53
CA GLY A 49 2.53 -18.43 26.87
C GLY A 49 1.64 -17.80 25.77
N GLU A 50 2.19 -17.46 24.61
CA GLU A 50 1.42 -16.96 23.46
C GLU A 50 1.18 -18.07 22.43
N LEU A 51 0.21 -17.91 21.54
CA LEU A 51 -0.04 -18.85 20.45
C LEU A 51 -0.50 -18.10 19.21
N PHE A 52 0.12 -18.37 18.05
CA PHE A 52 -0.42 -17.94 16.77
C PHE A 52 -1.31 -19.03 16.19
N LEU A 53 -2.50 -18.66 15.72
CA LEU A 53 -3.30 -19.50 14.84
C LEU A 53 -2.72 -19.45 13.42
N PHE A 54 -3.06 -20.44 12.60
CA PHE A 54 -2.69 -20.43 11.19
C PHE A 54 -3.18 -19.13 10.52
N PRO A 55 -2.30 -18.37 9.82
CA PRO A 55 -2.66 -17.11 9.21
C PRO A 55 -3.74 -17.28 8.15
N LYS A 56 -4.49 -16.21 7.89
CA LYS A 56 -5.49 -16.18 6.83
C LYS A 56 -5.16 -15.08 5.84
N ALA A 57 -5.10 -15.43 4.56
CA ALA A 57 -5.10 -14.43 3.51
C ALA A 57 -6.39 -13.60 3.56
N ILE A 58 -6.25 -12.29 3.43
CA ILE A 58 -7.33 -11.33 3.28
C ILE A 58 -7.83 -11.39 1.84
N SER A 59 -9.15 -11.46 1.64
CA SER A 59 -9.73 -11.38 0.30
C SER A 59 -9.82 -9.92 -0.16
N ARG A 60 -9.51 -9.66 -1.43
CA ARG A 60 -9.75 -8.36 -2.04
C ARG A 60 -11.15 -8.31 -2.62
N THR A 61 -11.87 -7.23 -2.36
CA THR A 61 -13.14 -6.96 -3.02
C THR A 61 -13.04 -5.67 -3.77
N THR A 62 -13.07 -5.79 -5.10
CA THR A 62 -13.03 -4.59 -5.93
C THR A 62 -14.39 -3.90 -5.97
N LYS A 63 -14.35 -2.58 -5.84
CA LYS A 63 -15.46 -1.66 -5.93
C LYS A 63 -15.25 -0.71 -7.10
N GLN A 64 -16.31 -0.05 -7.52
CA GLN A 64 -16.23 1.03 -8.50
C GLN A 64 -16.20 2.37 -7.75
N LEU A 65 -15.48 3.32 -8.32
CA LEU A 65 -15.60 4.73 -7.96
C LEU A 65 -16.20 5.43 -9.17
N CYS A 66 -17.28 6.16 -8.95
CA CYS A 66 -18.01 6.91 -9.95
C CYS A 66 -17.94 8.40 -9.61
N GLY A 67 -18.09 9.26 -10.63
CA GLY A 67 -18.13 10.71 -10.47
C GLY A 67 -17.35 11.44 -11.56
N SER A 68 -17.00 12.69 -11.30
CA SER A 68 -16.26 13.53 -12.23
C SER A 68 -15.11 14.26 -11.55
N ILE A 69 -13.99 14.37 -12.27
CA ILE A 69 -12.78 15.05 -11.81
C ILE A 69 -12.34 16.03 -12.90
N GLU A 70 -12.34 17.32 -12.58
CA GLU A 70 -11.82 18.35 -13.48
C GLU A 70 -10.35 18.61 -13.19
N ILE A 71 -9.52 18.58 -14.24
CA ILE A 71 -8.08 18.81 -14.16
C ILE A 71 -7.63 20.02 -15.00
N ASP A 72 -6.49 20.59 -14.64
CA ASP A 72 -5.91 21.78 -15.26
C ASP A 72 -5.61 21.61 -16.76
N HIS A 73 -5.00 20.48 -17.12
CA HIS A 73 -4.48 20.20 -18.45
C HIS A 73 -4.57 18.71 -18.77
N ALA A 74 -5.23 18.37 -19.90
CA ALA A 74 -5.32 17.00 -20.42
C ALA A 74 -3.98 16.24 -20.49
N LYS A 75 -2.87 16.93 -20.80
CA LYS A 75 -1.52 16.34 -20.83
C LYS A 75 -1.06 15.75 -19.47
N ASN A 76 -1.61 16.24 -18.36
CA ASN A 76 -1.28 15.80 -17.01
C ASN A 76 -2.13 14.62 -16.54
N ALA A 77 -3.17 14.23 -17.30
CA ALA A 77 -4.17 13.27 -16.85
C ALA A 77 -3.58 11.93 -16.41
N LYS A 78 -2.63 11.38 -17.16
CA LYS A 78 -1.96 10.11 -16.79
C LYS A 78 -1.24 10.20 -15.44
N ARG A 79 -0.54 11.31 -15.17
CA ARG A 79 0.15 11.54 -13.90
C ARG A 79 -0.85 11.69 -12.76
N ILE A 80 -1.85 12.56 -12.93
CA ILE A 80 -2.88 12.83 -11.91
C ILE A 80 -3.65 11.55 -11.56
N LEU A 81 -4.02 10.75 -12.57
CA LEU A 81 -4.69 9.47 -12.35
C LEU A 81 -3.82 8.44 -11.60
N GLY A 82 -2.51 8.45 -11.85
CA GLY A 82 -1.54 7.66 -11.09
C GLY A 82 -1.48 8.09 -9.62
N GLU A 83 -1.39 9.40 -9.36
CA GLU A 83 -1.38 9.97 -8.01
C GLU A 83 -2.70 9.70 -7.27
N ILE A 84 -3.85 9.86 -7.93
CA ILE A 84 -5.18 9.53 -7.36
C ILE A 84 -5.21 8.08 -6.89
N ARG A 85 -4.81 7.16 -7.76
CA ARG A 85 -4.76 5.73 -7.44
C ARG A 85 -3.84 5.49 -6.25
N GLU A 86 -2.63 6.03 -6.27
CA GLU A 86 -1.62 5.81 -5.25
C GLU A 86 -2.07 6.34 -3.88
N ASP A 87 -2.56 7.58 -3.82
CA ASP A 87 -2.97 8.23 -2.58
C ASP A 87 -4.19 7.53 -1.96
N ILE A 88 -5.15 7.09 -2.77
CA ILE A 88 -6.31 6.33 -2.29
C ILE A 88 -5.90 4.94 -1.83
N GLU A 89 -5.05 4.25 -2.57
CA GLU A 89 -4.57 2.93 -2.14
C GLU A 89 -3.72 3.02 -0.86
N ASN A 90 -2.96 4.09 -0.67
CA ASN A 90 -2.22 4.39 0.56
C ASN A 90 -3.15 4.79 1.71
N TYR A 91 -4.24 5.50 1.44
CA TYR A 91 -5.26 5.80 2.45
C TYR A 91 -5.95 4.52 2.97
N ILE A 92 -6.24 3.57 2.08
CA ILE A 92 -6.92 2.32 2.45
C ILE A 92 -5.96 1.35 3.14
N PHE A 93 -4.78 1.17 2.55
CA PHE A 93 -3.76 0.27 3.05
C PHE A 93 -2.38 0.90 2.86
N PRO A 94 -1.90 1.63 3.88
CA PRO A 94 -0.64 2.37 3.82
C PRO A 94 0.54 1.49 3.45
N ARG A 95 1.43 2.02 2.59
CA ARG A 95 2.71 1.37 2.33
C ARG A 95 3.63 1.53 3.52
N ILE A 96 4.24 0.42 3.88
CA ILE A 96 5.35 0.43 4.82
C ILE A 96 6.60 0.80 4.02
N LYS A 97 7.23 1.92 4.39
CA LYS A 97 8.52 2.35 3.84
C LYS A 97 9.66 1.85 4.72
N GLN A 98 10.64 1.21 4.11
CA GLN A 98 11.89 0.86 4.78
C GLN A 98 12.92 1.96 4.55
N ASN A 99 13.77 2.18 5.54
CA ASN A 99 14.78 3.23 5.54
C ASN A 99 16.14 2.59 5.81
N GLY A 100 17.19 3.08 5.13
CA GLY A 100 18.57 2.67 5.41
C GLY A 100 19.19 3.42 6.58
N TYR A 101 20.33 2.89 7.05
CA TYR A 101 21.04 3.47 8.19
C TYR A 101 21.44 4.92 7.92
N GLU A 102 22.03 5.21 6.75
CA GLU A 102 22.43 6.58 6.40
C GLU A 102 21.26 7.56 6.39
N THR A 103 20.11 7.14 5.87
CA THR A 103 18.91 7.99 5.79
C THR A 103 18.46 8.36 7.20
N LEU A 104 18.32 7.37 8.09
CA LEU A 104 17.90 7.60 9.47
C LEU A 104 18.95 8.40 10.27
N SER A 105 20.24 8.16 10.02
CA SER A 105 21.32 8.91 10.65
C SER A 105 21.34 10.38 10.20
N LYS A 106 21.13 10.66 8.91
CA LYS A 106 21.01 12.03 8.37
C LYS A 106 19.79 12.77 8.91
N GLU A 107 18.72 12.05 9.24
CA GLU A 107 17.53 12.57 9.91
C GLU A 107 17.74 12.80 11.42
N GLY A 108 18.91 12.44 11.96
CA GLY A 108 19.27 12.66 13.36
C GLY A 108 18.76 11.59 14.33
N ILE A 109 18.34 10.41 13.82
CA ILE A 109 17.94 9.29 14.68
C ILE A 109 19.19 8.66 15.29
N GLU A 110 19.16 8.48 16.62
CA GLU A 110 20.28 7.92 17.35
C GLU A 110 20.52 6.46 16.97
N THR A 111 21.79 6.06 16.89
CA THR A 111 22.17 4.69 16.48
C THR A 111 21.51 3.63 17.36
N ASN A 112 21.43 3.86 18.68
CA ASN A 112 20.76 2.94 19.59
C ASN A 112 19.27 2.80 19.29
N GLU A 113 18.60 3.84 18.80
CA GLU A 113 17.18 3.80 18.42
C GLU A 113 16.99 3.05 17.11
N ILE A 114 17.88 3.25 16.12
CA ILE A 114 17.85 2.49 14.85
C ILE A 114 17.96 0.99 15.15
N PHE A 115 18.89 0.57 15.99
CA PHE A 115 19.09 -0.85 16.32
C PHE A 115 18.17 -1.36 17.45
N ASN A 116 17.19 -0.57 17.90
CA ASN A 116 16.23 -1.00 18.92
C ASN A 116 15.03 -1.72 18.27
N GLY A 117 15.11 -3.04 18.16
CA GLY A 117 14.03 -3.83 17.58
C GLY A 117 14.47 -5.22 17.08
N PRO A 118 13.61 -5.91 16.31
CA PRO A 118 14.02 -7.13 15.63
C PRO A 118 15.14 -6.82 14.62
N VAL A 119 16.02 -7.78 14.40
CA VAL A 119 17.02 -7.67 13.32
C VAL A 119 16.30 -7.74 11.98
N LEU A 120 16.45 -6.69 11.17
CA LEU A 120 15.82 -6.57 9.85
C LEU A 120 16.89 -6.67 8.76
N GLU A 121 16.60 -7.46 7.73
CA GLU A 121 17.52 -7.70 6.60
C GLU A 121 17.37 -6.69 5.46
N ASN A 122 16.31 -5.88 5.48
CA ASN A 122 15.96 -4.95 4.40
C ASN A 122 15.78 -3.52 4.92
N GLY A 123 16.58 -3.12 5.92
CA GLY A 123 16.47 -1.79 6.54
C GLY A 123 15.36 -1.69 7.59
N TRP A 124 15.07 -0.47 8.04
CA TRP A 124 14.25 -0.19 9.22
C TRP A 124 12.93 0.48 8.91
N ILE A 125 11.92 0.12 9.68
CA ILE A 125 10.57 0.67 9.59
C ILE A 125 10.39 1.60 10.79
N LYS A 126 10.02 2.86 10.53
CA LYS A 126 9.62 3.78 11.60
C LYS A 126 8.24 3.38 12.12
N ASP A 127 8.01 3.53 13.41
CA ASP A 127 6.69 3.23 13.99
C ASP A 127 5.57 4.05 13.33
N GLU A 128 5.85 5.31 12.97
CA GLU A 128 4.92 6.19 12.24
C GLU A 128 4.55 5.67 10.84
N ALA A 129 5.38 4.82 10.24
CA ALA A 129 5.12 4.19 8.95
C ALA A 129 4.21 2.94 9.07
N LEU A 130 3.94 2.47 10.30
CA LEU A 130 2.98 1.41 10.57
C LEU A 130 1.56 2.01 10.55
N GLY A 131 1.03 2.22 9.36
CA GLY A 131 -0.32 2.72 9.18
C GLY A 131 -1.41 1.69 9.50
N GLU A 132 -2.60 2.17 9.85
CA GLU A 132 -3.76 1.32 10.07
C GLU A 132 -4.50 1.01 8.76
N ILE A 133 -5.16 -0.15 8.71
CA ILE A 133 -6.02 -0.50 7.58
C ILE A 133 -7.37 0.18 7.77
N THR A 134 -7.79 0.97 6.79
CA THR A 134 -9.06 1.68 6.82
C THR A 134 -10.22 0.70 6.54
N SER A 135 -11.08 0.49 7.54
CA SER A 135 -12.25 -0.40 7.41
C SER A 135 -13.47 0.25 6.80
N THR A 136 -13.59 1.58 6.93
CA THR A 136 -14.74 2.35 6.42
C THR A 136 -14.21 3.49 5.55
N ILE A 137 -14.67 3.55 4.31
CA ILE A 137 -14.22 4.51 3.31
C ILE A 137 -15.42 5.38 2.94
N ARG A 138 -15.27 6.70 3.02
CA ARG A 138 -16.30 7.67 2.64
C ARG A 138 -15.91 8.43 1.38
N THR A 139 -16.89 8.74 0.54
CA THR A 139 -16.64 9.52 -0.69
C THR A 139 -16.15 10.93 -0.38
N GLU A 140 -16.51 11.51 0.76
CA GLU A 140 -16.00 12.82 1.18
C GLU A 140 -14.49 12.79 1.45
N GLU A 141 -13.98 11.73 2.09
CA GLU A 141 -12.55 11.53 2.37
C GLU A 141 -11.78 11.30 1.07
N ILE A 142 -12.32 10.45 0.19
CA ILE A 142 -11.76 10.22 -1.15
C ILE A 142 -11.74 11.52 -1.96
N GLY A 143 -12.82 12.31 -1.90
CA GLY A 143 -12.90 13.61 -2.55
C GLY A 143 -11.85 14.59 -2.06
N GLN A 144 -11.59 14.63 -0.75
CA GLN A 144 -10.52 15.46 -0.17
C GLN A 144 -9.13 15.00 -0.61
N ILE A 145 -8.88 13.69 -0.62
CA ILE A 145 -7.62 13.12 -1.11
C ILE A 145 -7.38 13.57 -2.55
N ILE A 146 -8.37 13.38 -3.43
CA ILE A 146 -8.26 13.76 -4.86
C ILE A 146 -8.10 15.27 -5.01
N ALA A 147 -8.85 16.09 -4.26
CA ALA A 147 -8.80 17.55 -4.36
C ALA A 147 -7.44 18.13 -3.93
N ASN A 148 -6.68 17.44 -3.08
CA ASN A 148 -5.36 17.87 -2.65
C ASN A 148 -4.26 17.60 -3.70
N ILE A 149 -4.57 16.84 -4.77
CA ILE A 149 -3.61 16.51 -5.81
C ILE A 149 -3.37 17.70 -6.73
N LYS A 150 -2.09 18.01 -6.96
CA LYS A 150 -1.69 19.14 -7.79
C LYS A 150 -2.16 18.97 -9.25
N GLY A 151 -2.98 19.92 -9.69
CA GLY A 151 -3.55 19.95 -11.03
C GLY A 151 -5.00 19.46 -11.08
N VAL A 152 -5.58 19.04 -9.96
CA VAL A 152 -7.04 18.88 -9.81
C VAL A 152 -7.66 20.23 -9.49
N ASN A 153 -8.70 20.61 -10.23
CA ASN A 153 -9.44 21.85 -10.01
C ASN A 153 -10.62 21.64 -9.07
N TYR A 154 -11.43 20.60 -9.31
CA TYR A 154 -12.52 20.19 -8.43
C TYR A 154 -12.90 18.73 -8.69
N VAL A 155 -13.63 18.16 -7.73
CA VAL A 155 -14.16 16.80 -7.74
C VAL A 155 -15.65 16.89 -7.46
N ASP A 156 -16.47 16.18 -8.22
CA ASP A 156 -17.92 16.28 -8.10
C ASP A 156 -18.63 14.93 -8.28
N ASN A 157 -19.76 14.77 -7.57
CA ASN A 157 -20.65 13.61 -7.59
C ASN A 157 -19.95 12.25 -7.37
N LEU A 158 -19.05 12.17 -6.39
CA LEU A 158 -18.42 10.88 -6.05
C LEU A 158 -19.43 9.91 -5.44
N SER A 159 -19.45 8.69 -5.97
CA SER A 159 -20.25 7.56 -5.45
C SER A 159 -19.49 6.25 -5.64
N PHE A 160 -19.76 5.24 -4.82
CA PHE A 160 -19.22 3.90 -4.97
C PHE A 160 -20.09 2.98 -5.85
N ARG A 161 -21.19 3.51 -6.38
CA ARG A 161 -22.06 2.82 -7.34
C ARG A 161 -22.70 3.83 -8.28
N LEU A 162 -22.81 3.49 -9.56
CA LEU A 162 -23.42 4.38 -10.54
C LEU A 162 -24.95 4.48 -10.39
N SER A 163 -25.61 3.38 -10.06
CA SER A 163 -27.09 3.30 -9.98
C SER A 163 -27.67 3.78 -8.65
N GLU A 164 -26.85 3.95 -7.62
CA GLU A 164 -27.24 4.30 -6.26
C GLU A 164 -26.20 5.27 -5.69
N GLU A 165 -26.63 6.32 -5.00
CA GLU A 165 -25.73 7.24 -4.28
C GLU A 165 -25.16 6.57 -3.03
N VAL A 166 -24.23 5.63 -3.22
CA VAL A 166 -23.53 4.94 -2.14
C VAL A 166 -22.30 5.77 -1.79
N THR A 167 -22.34 6.48 -0.66
CA THR A 167 -21.26 7.35 -0.20
C THR A 167 -20.34 6.71 0.83
N GLU A 168 -20.67 5.51 1.31
CA GLU A 168 -19.90 4.79 2.32
C GLU A 168 -19.71 3.31 1.93
N LEU A 169 -18.48 2.81 2.09
CA LEU A 169 -18.16 1.40 2.04
C LEU A 169 -17.59 0.96 3.38
N THR A 170 -18.04 -0.18 3.89
CA THR A 170 -17.44 -0.83 5.06
C THR A 170 -16.94 -2.23 4.67
N ALA A 171 -15.64 -2.46 4.87
CA ALA A 171 -14.99 -3.74 4.63
C ALA A 171 -15.49 -4.79 5.62
N LYS A 172 -15.76 -6.01 5.15
CA LYS A 172 -16.06 -7.10 6.07
C LYS A 172 -14.78 -7.56 6.76
N LYS A 173 -14.97 -8.40 7.77
CA LYS A 173 -13.86 -9.08 8.44
C LYS A 173 -13.03 -9.89 7.43
N ASN A 174 -11.72 -9.64 7.38
CA ASN A 174 -10.75 -10.25 6.47
C ASN A 174 -10.94 -9.85 4.99
N GLU A 175 -11.48 -8.67 4.74
CA GLU A 175 -11.64 -8.10 3.42
C GLU A 175 -10.80 -6.84 3.29
N LEU A 176 -10.21 -6.63 2.11
CA LEU A 176 -9.58 -5.38 1.72
C LEU A 176 -10.34 -4.80 0.53
N ILE A 177 -10.81 -3.57 0.65
CA ILE A 177 -11.47 -2.87 -0.45
C ILE A 177 -10.40 -2.37 -1.42
N THR A 178 -10.66 -2.56 -2.72
CA THR A 178 -9.85 -2.03 -3.81
C THR A 178 -10.75 -1.37 -4.85
N PHE A 179 -10.18 -0.61 -5.80
CA PHE A 179 -10.94 0.07 -6.84
C PHE A 179 -10.51 -0.35 -8.26
N GLU A 180 -11.48 -0.62 -9.14
CA GLU A 180 -11.25 -0.89 -10.57
C GLU A 180 -11.19 0.44 -11.34
N TRP A 181 -10.02 1.05 -11.42
CA TRP A 181 -9.84 2.36 -12.06
C TRP A 181 -10.04 2.35 -13.58
N LEU A 182 -9.45 1.35 -14.27
CA LEU A 182 -9.49 1.28 -15.74
C LEU A 182 -10.92 1.06 -16.25
N ASN A 183 -11.67 0.16 -15.61
CA ASN A 183 -13.05 -0.12 -16.00
C ASN A 183 -13.96 1.06 -15.65
N ALA A 184 -13.73 1.72 -14.51
CA ALA A 184 -14.52 2.90 -14.14
C ALA A 184 -14.43 4.01 -15.19
N ILE A 185 -13.25 4.26 -15.74
CA ILE A 185 -13.03 5.21 -16.84
C ILE A 185 -13.60 4.68 -18.15
N LYS A 186 -13.30 3.41 -18.51
CA LYS A 186 -13.77 2.80 -19.77
C LYS A 186 -15.29 2.83 -19.92
N ASP A 187 -16.00 2.58 -18.83
CA ASP A 187 -17.46 2.54 -18.79
C ASP A 187 -18.06 3.94 -18.52
N GLN A 188 -17.24 5.00 -18.50
CA GLN A 188 -17.61 6.40 -18.26
C GLN A 188 -18.32 6.64 -16.91
N SER A 189 -18.14 5.72 -15.95
CA SER A 189 -18.64 5.91 -14.59
C SER A 189 -17.79 6.92 -13.81
N LEU A 190 -16.49 6.99 -14.11
CA LEU A 190 -15.55 8.01 -13.63
C LEU A 190 -15.05 8.82 -14.83
N VAL A 191 -15.45 10.08 -14.91
CA VAL A 191 -15.12 10.97 -16.03
C VAL A 191 -14.02 11.94 -15.61
N ILE A 192 -12.97 12.04 -16.43
CA ILE A 192 -11.88 12.99 -16.22
C ILE A 192 -11.97 14.06 -17.30
N THR A 193 -12.22 15.30 -16.90
CA THR A 193 -12.42 16.42 -17.80
C THR A 193 -11.32 17.47 -17.67
N SER A 194 -11.03 18.18 -18.75
CA SER A 194 -10.17 19.35 -18.75
C SER A 194 -10.80 20.43 -19.62
N LYS A 195 -11.08 21.60 -19.04
CA LYS A 195 -11.84 22.69 -19.68
C LYS A 195 -13.22 22.23 -20.16
N GLY A 196 -13.83 21.30 -19.43
CA GLY A 196 -15.14 20.72 -19.76
C GLY A 196 -15.14 19.69 -20.90
N GLU A 197 -13.98 19.34 -21.48
CA GLU A 197 -13.87 18.23 -22.44
C GLU A 197 -13.36 16.97 -21.73
N ASP A 198 -13.95 15.81 -22.04
CA ASP A 198 -13.45 14.53 -21.55
C ASP A 198 -12.09 14.21 -22.18
N VAL A 199 -11.12 13.91 -21.32
CA VAL A 199 -9.72 13.71 -21.70
C VAL A 199 -9.50 12.37 -22.42
N TYR A 200 -10.29 11.35 -22.08
CA TYR A 200 -10.13 9.99 -22.58
C TYR A 200 -11.19 9.61 -23.62
N PHE A 201 -12.29 10.37 -23.74
CA PHE A 201 -13.34 10.17 -24.73
C PHE A 201 -13.67 11.46 -25.49
N GLY A 202 -13.54 11.47 -26.82
CA GLY A 202 -13.99 12.60 -27.64
C GLY A 202 -13.19 12.80 -28.93
N ALA A 203 -13.49 13.88 -29.67
CA ALA A 203 -12.79 14.18 -30.94
C ALA A 203 -11.29 14.46 -30.78
N ASN A 204 -10.85 14.79 -29.55
CA ASN A 204 -9.46 15.07 -29.17
C ASN A 204 -8.83 13.93 -28.33
N SER A 205 -9.47 12.77 -28.17
CA SER A 205 -8.99 11.67 -27.31
C SER A 205 -7.81 10.92 -27.95
N GLY A 206 -6.64 11.53 -27.96
CA GLY A 206 -5.37 10.90 -28.35
C GLY A 206 -4.67 10.18 -27.21
N LEU A 207 -5.25 10.18 -26.00
CA LEU A 207 -4.64 9.62 -24.78
C LEU A 207 -5.17 8.21 -24.51
N GLU A 208 -4.26 7.23 -24.55
CA GLU A 208 -4.56 5.88 -24.10
C GLU A 208 -4.69 5.83 -22.57
N VAL A 209 -5.79 5.25 -22.08
CA VAL A 209 -5.98 4.99 -20.64
C VAL A 209 -5.00 3.90 -20.22
N SER A 210 -3.91 4.29 -19.60
CA SER A 210 -2.95 3.40 -18.95
C SER A 210 -2.68 3.88 -17.54
N ILE A 211 -2.93 3.00 -16.58
CA ILE A 211 -2.64 3.23 -15.17
C ILE A 211 -1.59 2.19 -14.81
N GLY A 212 -0.40 2.65 -14.42
CA GLY A 212 0.64 1.75 -13.95
C GLY A 212 0.11 0.92 -12.78
N ALA A 213 0.49 -0.36 -12.70
CA ALA A 213 0.25 -1.14 -11.48
C ALA A 213 0.84 -0.39 -10.29
N ARG A 214 0.27 -0.61 -9.10
CA ARG A 214 0.88 -0.17 -7.84
C ARG A 214 2.18 -0.97 -7.67
N ALA A 215 3.24 -0.62 -8.38
CA ALA A 215 4.50 -1.35 -8.40
C ALA A 215 5.08 -1.35 -6.99
N LEU A 216 5.48 -2.50 -6.45
CA LEU A 216 6.41 -2.49 -5.33
C LEU A 216 7.61 -1.68 -5.81
N ASN A 217 7.82 -0.50 -5.23
CA ASN A 217 9.04 0.23 -5.54
C ASN A 217 10.12 -0.59 -4.84
N LEU A 218 10.92 -1.29 -5.64
CA LEU A 218 12.14 -1.93 -5.13
C LEU A 218 13.12 -0.88 -4.60
N GLU A 219 12.89 0.41 -4.82
CA GLU A 219 13.54 1.51 -4.11
C GLU A 219 13.09 1.64 -2.63
N ASP A 220 11.88 1.16 -2.28
CA ASP A 220 11.41 1.02 -0.89
C ASP A 220 12.00 -0.24 -0.21
N ILE A 221 12.59 -1.16 -0.97
CA ILE A 221 13.34 -2.35 -0.53
C ILE A 221 14.68 -2.32 -1.26
N ASP A 222 15.40 -1.21 -1.14
CA ASP A 222 16.57 -1.03 -1.97
C ASP A 222 17.67 -2.03 -1.53
N SER A 223 18.12 -2.85 -2.48
CA SER A 223 19.32 -3.67 -2.32
C SER A 223 20.59 -2.83 -2.09
N SER A 224 20.52 -1.49 -2.23
CA SER A 224 21.50 -0.52 -1.73
C SER A 224 21.16 0.16 -0.40
N ILE A 225 20.21 -0.36 0.39
CA ILE A 225 20.07 0.03 1.80
C ILE A 225 21.36 -0.38 2.51
N GLN A 226 22.26 0.58 2.72
CA GLN A 226 23.42 0.39 3.56
C GLN A 226 22.94 0.12 4.99
N ILE A 227 22.96 -1.16 5.39
CA ILE A 227 22.50 -1.64 6.71
C ILE A 227 23.61 -1.42 7.76
N GLN A 228 24.84 -1.16 7.32
CA GLN A 228 25.98 -0.99 8.22
C GLN A 228 26.69 0.33 7.92
N PRO A 229 27.05 1.12 8.94
CA PRO A 229 27.92 2.27 8.74
C PRO A 229 29.23 1.82 8.08
N ASP A 230 29.81 2.68 7.24
CA ASP A 230 31.15 2.45 6.73
C ASP A 230 32.11 2.26 7.90
N LEU A 231 32.89 1.18 7.84
CA LEU A 231 33.91 0.94 8.84
C LEU A 231 34.89 2.12 8.81
N PRO A 232 35.20 2.74 9.96
CA PRO A 232 36.20 3.79 9.99
C PRO A 232 37.52 3.22 9.46
N GLU A 233 38.09 3.87 8.45
CA GLU A 233 39.45 3.55 7.99
C GLU A 233 40.43 3.93 9.11
N GLY A 234 40.67 2.97 10.01
CA GLY A 234 41.67 3.09 11.05
C GLY A 234 43.05 3.10 10.40
N SER A 235 43.73 4.25 10.44
CA SER A 235 45.18 4.29 10.34
C SER A 235 45.73 3.67 11.62
N TYR A 236 45.89 2.34 11.62
CA TYR A 236 46.64 1.67 12.68
C TYR A 236 48.04 2.26 12.69
N ARG A 237 48.44 2.88 13.79
CA ARG A 237 49.86 3.08 14.06
C ARG A 237 50.43 1.69 14.30
N GLU A 238 51.30 1.24 13.42
CA GLU A 238 52.22 0.17 13.76
C GLU A 238 53.01 0.64 14.97
N ILE A 239 52.82 -0.04 16.10
CA ILE A 239 53.60 0.16 17.30
C ILE A 239 54.77 -0.80 17.18
N ASP A 240 55.92 -0.26 16.80
CA ASP A 240 57.23 -0.94 16.90
C ASP A 240 57.62 -1.16 18.37
#